data_AF-E8KJ32-F1
#
_entry.id   AF-E8KJ32-F1
#
_cell.length_a   1.000
_cell.length_b   1.000
_cell.length_c   1.000
_cell.angle_alpha   90.00
_cell.angle_beta   90.00
_cell.angle_gamma   90.00
#
_symmetry.space_group_name_H-M   'P 1'
#
loop_
_entity.id
_entity.type
_entity.pdbx_description
1 polymer ?
#
loop_
_entity_poly.entity_id
_entity_poly.type
_entity_poly.pdbx_seq_one_letter_code
_entity_poly.pdbx_strand_id
1 'polypeptide(L)'
;MSEQQVKTQNGNKTNPSVKEVIAYLADKFPLCFSIEGDTKPLKVGLFQDLAEALVDDEKVSKTLLRQALRTYTMSWRYLAACTANAQRVSLQGEDAGIVDEAQAEHAAQSLAVAKEAYAARKAEQRKEQRKEFFKKKAGEEKMKKRVDVRAKKAPRISKEVPAKATAESLAALTNKFSKGNK
;
A
#
# COMPACT_ATOMS: atom_id res chain seq x y z
N MET A 1 -21.40 36.09 23.88
CA MET A 1 -21.88 35.58 22.57
C MET A 1 -20.69 35.52 21.63
N SER A 2 -19.93 34.43 21.66
CA SER A 2 -18.79 34.22 20.76
C SER A 2 -18.87 32.78 20.27
N GLU A 3 -19.66 32.60 19.23
CA GLU A 3 -19.77 31.36 18.48
C GLU A 3 -18.41 31.09 17.81
N GLN A 4 -17.63 30.19 18.39
CA GLN A 4 -16.51 29.59 17.69
C GLN A 4 -17.06 28.41 16.87
N GLN A 5 -17.13 28.62 15.56
CA GLN A 5 -17.35 27.58 14.57
C GLN A 5 -16.29 26.48 14.71
N VAL A 6 -16.72 25.30 15.15
CA VAL A 6 -15.96 24.05 15.01
C VAL A 6 -16.02 23.66 13.53
N LYS A 7 -14.88 23.74 12.85
CA LYS A 7 -14.71 23.24 11.48
C LYS A 7 -14.75 21.72 11.50
N THR A 8 -15.93 21.14 11.31
CA THR A 8 -16.09 19.71 11.00
C THR A 8 -15.61 19.48 9.56
N GLN A 9 -14.37 19.04 9.38
CA GLN A 9 -13.90 18.54 8.08
C GLN A 9 -14.43 17.12 7.88
N ASN A 10 -15.51 17.02 7.11
CA ASN A 10 -16.00 15.78 6.53
C ASN A 10 -15.20 15.51 5.24
N GLY A 11 -14.38 14.47 5.24
CA GLY A 11 -13.69 13.97 4.05
C GLY A 11 -13.59 12.46 4.14
N ASN A 12 -14.28 11.73 3.25
CA ASN A 12 -14.29 10.27 3.05
C ASN A 12 -13.62 9.46 4.18
N LYS A 13 -14.40 8.98 5.17
CA LYS A 13 -13.94 7.99 6.18
C LYS A 13 -13.62 6.66 5.48
N THR A 14 -12.49 6.58 4.78
CA THR A 14 -11.85 5.31 4.49
C THR A 14 -11.35 4.78 5.82
N ASN A 15 -11.82 3.59 6.22
CA ASN A 15 -11.32 2.94 7.43
C ASN A 15 -9.78 2.96 7.43
N PRO A 16 -9.13 3.32 8.55
CA PRO A 16 -7.68 3.42 8.58
C PRO A 16 -7.05 2.10 8.17
N SER A 17 -5.96 2.19 7.43
CA SER A 17 -5.21 1.01 7.01
C SER A 17 -4.62 0.30 8.23
N VAL A 18 -4.45 -1.01 8.15
CA VAL A 18 -3.82 -1.82 9.22
C VAL A 18 -2.45 -1.25 9.62
N LYS A 19 -1.70 -0.72 8.65
CA LYS A 19 -0.39 -0.09 8.90
C LYS A 19 -0.51 1.22 9.68
N GLU A 20 -1.52 2.03 9.37
CA GLU A 20 -1.79 3.29 10.07
C GLU A 20 -2.22 3.02 11.52
N VAL A 21 -2.99 1.96 11.74
CA VAL A 21 -3.34 1.54 13.11
C VAL A 21 -2.11 1.08 13.89
N ILE A 22 -1.20 0.31 13.28
CA ILE A 22 0.06 -0.08 13.94
C ILE A 22 0.90 1.17 14.27
N ALA A 23 1.00 2.13 13.34
CA ALA A 23 1.71 3.38 13.60
C ALA A 23 1.07 4.17 14.76
N TYR A 24 -0.25 4.29 14.76
CA TYR A 24 -0.99 4.94 15.84
C TYR A 24 -0.79 4.25 17.20
N LEU A 25 -0.76 2.91 17.22
CA LEU A 25 -0.48 2.14 18.44
C LEU A 25 0.95 2.36 18.94
N ALA A 26 1.93 2.50 18.04
CA ALA A 26 3.30 2.82 18.41
C ALA A 26 3.47 4.25 18.94
N ASP A 27 2.74 5.22 18.39
CA ASP A 27 2.73 6.59 18.90
C ASP A 27 2.09 6.67 20.30
N LYS A 28 0.99 5.94 20.52
CA LYS A 28 0.26 5.94 21.79
C LYS A 28 0.95 5.08 22.86
N PHE A 29 1.59 3.99 22.46
CA PHE A 29 2.22 3.01 23.35
C PHE A 29 3.65 2.67 22.91
N PRO A 30 4.59 3.64 22.98
CA PRO A 30 5.94 3.51 22.43
C PRO A 30 6.81 2.47 23.18
N LEU A 31 6.43 2.10 24.39
CA LEU A 31 7.15 1.09 25.19
C LEU A 31 6.83 -0.33 24.73
N CYS A 32 5.64 -0.54 24.13
CA CYS A 32 5.13 -1.85 23.75
C CYS A 32 5.25 -2.06 22.23
N PHE A 33 4.95 -1.02 21.44
CA PHE A 33 4.97 -1.06 19.99
C PHE A 33 6.12 -0.21 19.45
N SER A 34 6.76 -0.70 18.39
CA SER A 34 7.85 0.02 17.72
C SER A 34 7.70 -0.08 16.21
N ILE A 35 7.74 1.07 15.52
CA ILE A 35 7.71 1.14 14.05
C ILE A 35 9.11 0.87 13.49
N GLU A 36 10.11 1.49 14.10
CA GLU A 36 11.51 1.44 13.74
C GLU A 36 12.32 1.02 14.98
N GLY A 37 13.30 0.13 14.80
CA GLY A 37 14.02 -0.51 15.91
C GLY A 37 13.54 -1.91 16.30
N ASP A 38 14.07 -2.41 17.42
CA ASP A 38 13.85 -3.77 17.89
C ASP A 38 12.48 -3.87 18.54
N THR A 39 11.65 -4.77 18.01
CA THR A 39 10.33 -5.05 18.57
C THR A 39 10.48 -5.95 19.78
N LYS A 40 9.78 -5.70 20.87
CA LYS A 40 9.77 -6.62 22.04
C LYS A 40 8.61 -7.61 21.95
N PRO A 41 8.72 -8.83 22.51
CA PRO A 41 7.61 -9.77 22.60
C PRO A 41 6.45 -9.17 23.42
N LEU A 42 5.22 -9.30 22.90
CA LEU A 42 4.04 -8.72 23.54
C LEU A 42 3.51 -9.63 24.66
N LYS A 43 2.85 -9.03 25.65
CA LYS A 43 2.03 -9.75 26.64
C LYS A 43 0.99 -10.65 25.96
N VAL A 44 0.81 -11.86 26.50
CA VAL A 44 -0.27 -12.75 26.05
C VAL A 44 -1.61 -12.13 26.45
N GLY A 45 -2.53 -12.00 25.49
CA GLY A 45 -3.84 -11.38 25.74
C GLY A 45 -3.85 -9.85 25.72
N LEU A 46 -2.77 -9.18 25.28
CA LEU A 46 -2.66 -7.71 25.17
C LEU A 46 -3.84 -7.04 24.42
N PHE A 47 -4.55 -7.80 23.58
CA PHE A 47 -5.76 -7.31 22.92
C PHE A 47 -6.82 -6.79 23.89
N GLN A 48 -7.01 -7.41 25.07
CA GLN A 48 -8.02 -6.95 26.02
C GLN A 48 -7.61 -5.61 26.64
N ASP A 49 -6.37 -5.51 27.12
CA ASP A 49 -5.79 -4.27 27.65
C ASP A 49 -5.89 -3.13 26.64
N LEU A 50 -5.61 -3.41 25.36
CA LEU A 50 -5.77 -2.44 24.27
C LEU A 50 -7.23 -2.08 24.01
N ALA A 51 -8.13 -3.06 24.04
CA ALA A 51 -9.55 -2.83 23.83
C ALA A 51 -10.16 -1.95 24.93
N GLU A 52 -9.68 -2.07 26.17
CA GLU A 52 -10.06 -1.24 27.31
C GLU A 52 -9.45 0.17 27.22
N ALA A 53 -8.16 0.28 26.88
CA ALA A 53 -7.49 1.58 26.74
C ALA A 53 -7.96 2.41 25.53
N LEU A 54 -8.63 1.78 24.55
CA LEU A 54 -9.10 2.38 23.30
C LEU A 54 -10.62 2.37 23.15
N VAL A 55 -11.40 2.10 24.22
CA VAL A 55 -12.88 2.06 24.14
C VAL A 55 -13.46 3.34 23.54
N ASP A 56 -12.90 4.50 23.92
CA ASP A 56 -13.40 5.81 23.51
C ASP A 56 -12.82 6.31 22.17
N ASP A 57 -11.92 5.54 21.55
CA ASP A 57 -11.16 5.97 20.38
C ASP A 57 -11.86 5.51 19.09
N GLU A 58 -12.70 6.37 18.50
CA GLU A 58 -13.46 6.06 17.27
C GLU A 58 -12.57 5.72 16.06
N LYS A 59 -11.27 6.01 16.14
CA LYS A 59 -10.29 5.72 15.08
C LYS A 59 -9.97 4.23 14.94
N VAL A 60 -10.17 3.42 15.98
CA VAL A 60 -9.74 2.00 15.96
C VAL A 60 -10.89 1.09 16.38
N SER A 61 -11.36 0.26 15.45
CA SER A 61 -12.35 -0.78 15.78
C SER A 61 -11.70 -2.05 16.32
N LYS A 62 -12.40 -2.81 17.17
CA LYS A 62 -11.93 -4.09 17.73
C LYS A 62 -11.48 -5.10 16.66
N THR A 63 -12.17 -5.14 15.53
CA THR A 63 -11.82 -6.02 14.40
C THR A 63 -10.53 -5.58 13.74
N LEU A 64 -10.37 -4.28 13.51
CA LEU A 64 -9.16 -3.72 12.93
C LEU A 64 -7.96 -3.86 13.88
N LEU A 65 -8.17 -3.71 15.18
CA LEU A 65 -7.16 -3.93 16.20
C LEU A 65 -6.63 -5.37 16.20
N ARG A 66 -7.52 -6.37 16.09
CA ARG A 66 -7.09 -7.78 15.93
C ARG A 66 -6.27 -7.99 14.66
N GLN A 67 -6.70 -7.38 13.55
CA GLN A 67 -5.96 -7.48 12.29
C GLN A 67 -4.59 -6.82 12.38
N ALA A 68 -4.49 -5.65 13.00
CA ALA A 68 -3.25 -4.94 13.27
C ALA A 68 -2.30 -5.77 14.14
N LEU A 69 -2.78 -6.32 15.25
CA LEU A 69 -1.99 -7.20 16.11
C LEU A 69 -1.49 -8.43 15.36
N ARG A 70 -2.35 -9.10 14.59
CA ARG A 70 -1.93 -10.25 13.78
C ARG A 70 -0.87 -9.88 12.75
N THR A 71 -1.01 -8.75 12.08
CA THR A 71 -0.01 -8.28 11.11
C THR A 71 1.31 -7.91 11.80
N TYR A 72 1.24 -7.28 12.96
CA TYR A 72 2.42 -6.92 13.75
C TYR A 72 3.19 -8.17 14.21
N THR A 73 2.50 -9.16 14.76
CA THR A 73 3.13 -10.38 15.30
C THR A 73 3.62 -11.36 14.22
N MET A 74 3.15 -11.23 12.98
CA MET A 74 3.67 -11.99 11.82
C MET A 74 4.79 -11.26 11.07
N SER A 75 5.18 -10.06 11.52
CA SER A 75 6.31 -9.33 10.97
C SER A 75 7.61 -10.08 11.24
N TRP A 76 8.54 -10.09 10.28
CA TRP A 76 9.86 -10.69 10.46
C TRP A 76 10.61 -10.12 11.66
N ARG A 77 10.41 -8.83 11.96
CA ARG A 77 11.02 -8.16 13.12
C ARG A 77 10.54 -8.77 14.42
N TYR A 78 9.22 -8.99 14.53
CA TYR A 78 8.60 -9.57 15.70
C TYR A 78 9.02 -11.03 15.89
N LEU A 79 8.95 -11.84 14.83
CA LEU A 79 9.37 -13.23 14.89
C LEU A 79 10.84 -13.39 15.28
N ALA A 80 11.71 -12.46 14.85
CA ALA A 80 13.13 -12.47 15.23
C ALA A 80 13.36 -12.10 16.70
N ALA A 81 12.51 -11.26 17.29
CA ALA A 81 12.60 -10.87 18.69
C ALA A 81 12.04 -11.92 19.67
N CYS A 82 11.15 -12.81 19.20
CA CYS A 82 10.63 -13.92 19.97
C CYS A 82 11.70 -15.01 20.19
N THR A 83 12.63 -14.74 21.08
CA THR A 83 13.68 -15.66 21.52
C THR A 83 13.33 -16.31 22.86
N ALA A 84 13.90 -17.48 23.15
CA ALA A 84 13.68 -18.17 24.42
C ALA A 84 14.16 -17.29 25.58
N ASN A 85 13.39 -17.28 26.67
CA ASN A 85 13.65 -16.46 27.86
C ASN A 85 13.55 -14.94 27.65
N ALA A 86 13.02 -14.48 26.52
CA ALA A 86 12.75 -13.06 26.32
C ALA A 86 11.58 -12.58 27.21
N GLN A 87 11.74 -11.43 27.84
CA GLN A 87 10.68 -10.81 28.64
C GLN A 87 9.59 -10.24 27.74
N ARG A 88 8.34 -10.54 28.09
CA ARG A 88 7.15 -9.98 27.43
C ARG A 88 6.82 -8.63 28.04
N VAL A 89 6.39 -7.70 27.22
CA VAL A 89 6.11 -6.33 27.64
C VAL A 89 4.60 -6.05 27.57
N SER A 90 4.07 -5.44 28.63
CA SER A 90 2.69 -4.95 28.70
C SER A 90 2.52 -3.60 27.99
N LEU A 91 1.30 -3.07 27.98
CA LEU A 91 0.99 -1.78 27.38
C LEU A 91 1.77 -0.60 28.03
N GLN A 92 2.05 -0.73 29.33
CA GLN A 92 2.75 0.26 30.15
C GLN A 92 4.26 0.06 30.18
N GLY A 93 4.78 -0.96 29.49
CA GLY A 93 6.21 -1.26 29.51
C GLY A 93 6.64 -2.20 30.64
N GLU A 94 5.70 -2.81 31.36
CA GLU A 94 6.00 -3.72 32.48
C GLU A 94 6.23 -5.15 32.00
N ASP A 95 7.00 -5.92 32.78
CA ASP A 95 7.26 -7.33 32.52
C ASP A 95 5.99 -8.17 32.74
N ALA A 96 5.51 -8.78 31.67
CA ALA A 96 4.24 -9.49 31.61
C ALA A 96 4.39 -10.99 31.31
N GLY A 97 5.50 -11.57 31.77
CA GLY A 97 5.87 -12.97 31.60
C GLY A 97 7.06 -13.17 30.67
N ILE A 98 7.35 -14.43 30.36
CA ILE A 98 8.52 -14.83 29.58
C ILE A 98 8.06 -15.60 28.33
N VAL A 99 8.85 -15.54 27.26
CA VAL A 99 8.66 -16.38 26.07
C VAL A 99 9.24 -17.77 26.35
N ASP A 100 8.36 -18.77 26.25
CA ASP A 100 8.73 -20.18 26.42
C ASP A 100 9.56 -20.70 25.22
N GLU A 101 10.35 -21.74 25.45
CA GLU A 101 11.23 -22.34 24.44
C GLU A 101 10.44 -22.82 23.22
N ALA A 102 9.32 -23.53 23.46
CA ALA A 102 8.45 -24.01 22.38
C ALA A 102 7.88 -22.87 21.52
N GLN A 103 7.62 -21.71 22.13
CA GLN A 103 7.11 -20.54 21.42
C GLN A 103 8.21 -19.87 20.58
N ALA A 104 9.43 -19.82 21.11
CA ALA A 104 10.60 -19.31 20.41
C ALA A 104 10.96 -20.20 19.20
N GLU A 105 10.92 -21.52 19.36
CA GLU A 105 11.12 -22.46 18.25
C GLU A 105 10.10 -22.28 17.14
N HIS A 106 8.81 -22.18 17.49
CA HIS A 106 7.76 -21.92 16.51
C HIS A 106 7.94 -20.58 15.80
N ALA A 107 8.41 -19.54 16.50
CA ALA A 107 8.70 -18.24 15.90
C ALA A 107 9.87 -18.34 14.90
N ALA A 108 10.94 -19.05 15.27
CA ALA A 108 12.09 -19.29 14.40
C ALA A 108 11.71 -20.08 13.13
N GLN A 109 10.90 -21.14 13.28
CA GLN A 109 10.36 -21.91 12.15
C GLN A 109 9.48 -21.05 11.24
N SER A 110 8.57 -20.26 11.82
CA SER A 110 7.69 -19.34 11.08
C SER A 110 8.50 -18.30 10.29
N LEU A 111 9.59 -17.81 10.87
CA LEU A 111 10.51 -16.87 10.22
C LEU A 111 11.23 -17.52 9.03
N ALA A 112 11.69 -18.77 9.17
CA ALA A 112 12.30 -19.51 8.06
C ALA A 112 11.32 -19.70 6.90
N VAL A 113 10.10 -20.20 7.19
CA VAL A 113 9.04 -20.39 6.18
C VAL A 113 8.67 -19.08 5.50
N ALA A 114 8.54 -17.99 6.26
CA ALA A 114 8.18 -16.69 5.71
C ALA A 114 9.28 -16.12 4.79
N LYS A 115 10.56 -16.33 5.13
CA LYS A 115 11.69 -15.94 4.28
C LYS A 115 11.72 -16.72 2.98
N GLU A 116 11.51 -18.03 3.03
CA GLU A 116 11.45 -18.89 1.84
C GLU A 116 10.28 -18.51 0.93
N ALA A 117 9.08 -18.34 1.49
CA ALA A 117 7.91 -17.89 0.73
C ALA A 117 8.13 -16.53 0.07
N TYR A 118 8.79 -15.59 0.76
CA TYR A 118 9.14 -14.29 0.18
C TYR A 118 10.17 -14.42 -0.93
N ALA A 119 11.20 -15.24 -0.75
CA ALA A 119 12.21 -15.49 -1.78
C ALA A 119 11.60 -16.10 -3.05
N ALA A 120 10.69 -17.08 -2.89
CA ALA A 120 9.96 -17.69 -4.00
C ALA A 120 9.12 -16.66 -4.76
N ARG A 121 8.28 -15.88 -4.05
CA ARG A 121 7.45 -14.81 -4.66
C ARG A 121 8.30 -13.76 -5.37
N LYS A 122 9.41 -13.35 -4.78
CA LYS A 122 10.33 -12.37 -5.38
C LYS A 122 11.02 -12.92 -6.64
N ALA A 123 11.33 -14.21 -6.66
CA ALA A 123 11.89 -14.87 -7.84
C ALA A 123 10.88 -14.94 -8.99
N GLU A 124 9.61 -15.26 -8.70
CA GLU A 124 8.51 -15.25 -9.68
C GLU A 124 8.28 -13.85 -10.25
N GLN A 125 8.14 -12.84 -9.39
CA GLN A 125 7.99 -11.44 -9.81
C GLN A 125 9.16 -10.98 -10.69
N ARG A 126 10.40 -11.37 -10.36
CA ARG A 126 11.58 -11.02 -11.18
C ARG A 126 11.52 -11.69 -12.56
N LYS A 127 11.04 -12.94 -12.64
CA LYS A 127 10.86 -13.63 -13.92
C LYS A 127 9.79 -12.94 -14.78
N GLU A 128 8.68 -12.53 -14.18
CA GLU A 128 7.60 -11.80 -14.87
C GLU A 128 8.07 -10.43 -15.37
N GLN A 129 8.69 -9.63 -14.49
CA GLN A 129 9.26 -8.32 -14.85
C GLN A 129 10.30 -8.45 -15.96
N ARG A 130 11.14 -9.50 -15.93
CA ARG A 130 12.12 -9.77 -16.99
C ARG A 130 11.43 -10.08 -18.31
N LYS A 131 10.41 -10.96 -18.32
CA LYS A 131 9.63 -11.28 -19.53
C LYS A 131 8.95 -10.03 -20.10
N GLU A 132 8.34 -9.20 -19.26
CA GLU A 132 7.69 -7.97 -19.67
C GLU A 132 8.68 -6.96 -20.25
N PHE A 133 9.85 -6.80 -19.61
CA PHE A 133 10.94 -5.95 -20.11
C PHE A 133 11.42 -6.37 -21.50
N PHE A 134 11.69 -7.67 -21.71
CA PHE A 134 12.10 -8.17 -23.03
C PHE A 134 11.00 -8.03 -24.09
N LYS A 135 9.73 -8.25 -23.72
CA LYS A 135 8.59 -8.04 -24.62
C LYS A 135 8.48 -6.58 -25.05
N LYS A 136 8.62 -5.64 -24.12
CA LYS A 136 8.59 -4.20 -24.40
C LYS A 136 9.75 -3.78 -25.31
N LYS A 137 10.98 -4.23 -25.01
CA LYS A 137 12.16 -3.95 -25.84
C LYS A 137 12.00 -4.47 -27.27
N ALA A 138 11.50 -5.69 -27.44
CA ALA A 138 11.27 -6.27 -28.77
C ALA A 138 10.17 -5.51 -29.55
N GLY A 139 9.14 -5.00 -28.86
CA GLY A 139 8.12 -4.14 -29.46
C GLY A 139 8.68 -2.80 -29.94
N GLU A 140 9.49 -2.15 -29.11
CA GLU A 140 10.16 -0.88 -29.43
C GLU A 140 11.15 -1.03 -30.61
N GLU A 141 11.92 -2.11 -30.65
CA GLU A 141 12.86 -2.38 -31.75
C GLU A 141 12.13 -2.64 -33.07
N LYS A 142 11.03 -3.41 -33.03
CA LYS A 142 10.17 -3.62 -34.21
C LYS A 142 9.53 -2.31 -34.69
N MET A 143 9.09 -1.45 -33.77
CA MET A 143 8.53 -0.15 -34.12
C MET A 143 9.57 0.75 -34.77
N LYS A 144 10.78 0.86 -34.20
CA LYS A 144 11.90 1.62 -34.77
C LYS A 144 12.25 1.14 -36.18
N LYS A 145 12.32 -0.18 -36.40
CA LYS A 145 12.58 -0.76 -37.72
C LYS A 145 11.47 -0.44 -38.73
N ARG A 146 10.19 -0.44 -38.32
CA ARG A 146 9.08 -0.05 -39.21
C ARG A 146 9.11 1.43 -39.57
N VAL A 147 9.46 2.30 -38.63
CA VAL A 147 9.59 3.75 -38.88
C VAL A 147 10.76 4.03 -39.83
N ASP A 148 11.92 3.39 -39.63
CA ASP A 148 13.08 3.54 -40.53
C ASP A 148 12.77 3.08 -41.96
N VAL A 149 12.10 1.93 -42.13
CA VAL A 149 11.69 1.43 -43.45
C VAL A 149 10.65 2.34 -44.12
N ARG A 150 9.70 2.90 -43.35
CA ARG A 150 8.68 3.83 -43.87
C ARG A 150 9.30 5.16 -44.30
N ALA A 151 10.28 5.67 -43.54
CA ALA A 151 11.01 6.90 -43.88
C ALA A 151 11.85 6.76 -45.16
N LYS A 152 12.45 5.58 -45.39
CA LYS A 152 13.22 5.27 -46.61
C LYS A 152 12.36 5.08 -47.86
N LYS A 153 11.04 4.86 -47.72
CA LYS A 153 10.12 4.54 -48.84
C LYS A 153 9.11 5.66 -49.17
N ALA A 154 9.17 6.81 -48.49
CA ALA A 154 8.27 7.94 -48.78
C ALA A 154 8.79 8.79 -49.95
N PRO A 155 7.97 9.13 -50.96
CA PRO A 155 8.38 9.97 -52.07
C PRO A 155 8.53 11.42 -51.58
N ARG A 156 9.61 12.08 -52.00
CA ARG A 156 9.85 13.52 -51.73
C ARG A 156 8.83 14.34 -52.54
N ILE A 157 7.70 14.68 -51.94
CA ILE A 157 6.77 15.67 -52.50
C ILE A 157 7.02 17.00 -51.79
N SER A 158 7.48 17.97 -52.57
CA SER A 158 7.76 19.36 -52.20
C SER A 158 6.51 20.07 -51.67
N LYS A 159 6.69 20.80 -50.57
CA LYS A 159 5.69 21.61 -49.89
C LYS A 159 5.35 22.85 -50.72
N GLU A 160 4.06 23.16 -50.89
CA GLU A 160 3.50 24.51 -50.73
C GLU A 160 2.02 24.40 -50.28
N VAL A 161 1.64 25.14 -49.24
CA VAL A 161 0.25 25.30 -48.77
C VAL A 161 0.09 26.76 -48.35
N PRO A 162 -1.00 27.48 -48.72
CA PRO A 162 -1.41 28.66 -47.99
C PRO A 162 -2.64 28.37 -47.12
N ALA A 163 -2.55 28.84 -45.88
CA ALA A 163 -3.56 28.78 -44.85
C ALA A 163 -4.70 29.79 -45.09
N LYS A 164 -5.95 29.34 -44.88
CA LYS A 164 -7.07 30.11 -44.30
C LYS A 164 -8.32 29.22 -44.24
N ALA A 165 -8.62 28.66 -43.07
CA ALA A 165 -9.95 28.17 -42.74
C ALA A 165 -10.54 29.15 -41.71
N THR A 166 -11.44 30.02 -42.18
CA THR A 166 -12.15 31.01 -41.38
C THR A 166 -13.34 30.39 -40.65
N ALA A 167 -13.75 31.03 -39.55
CA ALA A 167 -14.73 30.59 -38.56
C ALA A 167 -16.17 30.31 -39.06
N GLU A 168 -16.43 30.40 -40.36
CA GLU A 168 -17.76 30.13 -40.95
C GLU A 168 -18.10 28.64 -41.02
N SER A 169 -17.11 27.73 -41.03
CA SER A 169 -17.35 26.29 -41.11
C SER A 169 -17.86 25.67 -39.80
N LEU A 170 -17.69 26.35 -38.66
CA LEU A 170 -18.19 25.88 -37.35
C LEU A 170 -19.67 26.23 -37.12
N ALA A 171 -20.18 27.31 -37.71
CA ALA A 171 -21.58 27.71 -37.56
C ALA A 171 -22.56 26.84 -38.39
N ALA A 172 -22.07 26.19 -39.46
CA ALA A 172 -22.91 25.35 -40.33
C ALA A 172 -23.28 23.98 -39.72
N LEU A 173 -22.67 23.56 -38.60
CA LEU A 173 -22.93 22.25 -38.00
C LEU A 173 -24.00 22.25 -36.90
N THR A 174 -24.36 23.42 -36.35
CA THR A 174 -25.29 23.50 -35.20
C THR A 174 -26.76 23.41 -35.61
N ASN A 175 -27.11 23.69 -36.88
CA ASN A 175 -28.51 23.70 -37.33
C ASN A 175 -29.02 22.35 -37.88
N LYS A 176 -28.25 21.26 -37.77
CA LYS A 176 -28.61 19.95 -38.35
C LYS A 176 -29.02 18.87 -37.35
N PHE A 177 -29.17 19.17 -36.06
CA PHE A 177 -29.50 18.16 -35.04
C PHE A 177 -30.71 18.51 -34.13
N SER A 178 -31.63 19.39 -34.55
CA SER A 178 -32.78 19.80 -33.72
C SER A 178 -34.17 19.58 -34.35
N LYS A 179 -34.32 18.78 -35.41
CA LYS A 179 -35.64 18.48 -35.97
C LYS A 179 -35.87 16.98 -36.15
N GLY A 180 -36.64 16.39 -35.24
CA GLY A 180 -37.38 15.15 -35.48
C GLY A 180 -37.15 14.03 -34.46
N ASN A 181 -37.98 13.99 -33.41
CA ASN A 181 -38.65 12.77 -32.96
C ASN A 181 -39.80 13.18 -32.01
N LYS A 182 -41.01 13.23 -32.57
CA LYS A 182 -42.27 13.00 -31.85
C LYS A 182 -42.73 11.61 -32.24
#